data_AF-A0A9C7FK69-F1
#
_entry.id   AF-A0A9C7FK69-F1
#
_cell.length_a   1.000
_cell.length_b   1.000
_cell.length_c   1.000
_cell.angle_alpha   90.00
_cell.angle_beta   90.00
_cell.angle_gamma   90.00
#
_symmetry.space_group_name_H-M   'P 1'
#
loop_
_entity.id
_entity.type
_entity.pdbx_description
1 polymer ?
#
loop_
_entity_poly.entity_id
_entity_poly.type
_entity_poly.pdbx_seq_one_letter_code
_entity_poly.pdbx_strand_id
1 'polypeptide(L)'
;MDFYLTAPKWNDKKCPRKDPAAKPIKAKTLSGVTVIKVKNAKYRLAEFDGVFAVVNGSDIKVSKSGKATKKVFCLWHGHSIPTDYPELTLDLENTEVIEGYKGKVVVDIGRVKK
;
A
#
# COMPACT_ATOMS: atom_id res chain seq x y z
N MET A 1 -9.45 8.27 -7.01
CA MET A 1 -8.93 6.91 -6.73
C MET A 1 -8.84 6.06 -7.99
N ASP A 2 -8.99 6.69 -9.16
CA ASP A 2 -9.10 6.07 -10.47
C ASP A 2 -7.85 5.28 -10.86
N PHE A 3 -6.66 5.71 -10.41
CA PHE A 3 -5.40 5.04 -10.75
C PHE A 3 -5.37 3.55 -10.37
N TYR A 4 -6.10 3.14 -9.33
CA TYR A 4 -6.17 1.75 -8.91
C TYR A 4 -7.24 0.98 -9.70
N LEU A 5 -8.40 1.60 -9.94
CA LEU A 5 -9.53 0.99 -10.64
C LEU A 5 -9.28 0.85 -12.16
N THR A 6 -8.51 1.78 -12.75
CA THR A 6 -8.13 1.75 -14.17
C THR A 6 -6.84 0.96 -14.43
N ALA A 7 -6.17 0.46 -13.38
CA ALA A 7 -4.93 -0.28 -13.54
C ALA A 7 -5.18 -1.66 -14.16
N PRO A 8 -4.21 -2.18 -14.93
CA PRO A 8 -4.31 -3.53 -15.46
C PRO A 8 -4.45 -4.52 -14.29
N LYS A 9 -5.36 -5.50 -14.46
CA LYS A 9 -5.58 -6.55 -13.47
C LYS A 9 -4.35 -7.43 -13.32
N TRP A 10 -4.25 -8.07 -12.16
CA TRP A 10 -3.20 -9.02 -11.80
C TRP A 10 -2.72 -9.88 -12.97
N ASN A 11 -1.41 -9.95 -13.16
CA ASN A 11 -0.76 -10.75 -14.19
C ASN A 11 0.34 -11.62 -13.58
N ASP A 12 0.11 -12.92 -13.42
CA ASP A 12 1.08 -13.84 -12.78
C ASP A 12 2.47 -13.86 -13.44
N LYS A 13 2.60 -13.47 -14.72
CA LYS A 13 3.92 -13.39 -15.39
C LYS A 13 4.71 -12.14 -15.01
N LYS A 14 4.03 -11.06 -14.61
CA LYS A 14 4.64 -9.74 -14.31
C LYS A 14 4.61 -9.40 -12.82
N CYS A 15 3.67 -9.97 -12.09
CA CYS A 15 3.40 -9.71 -10.69
C CYS A 15 3.79 -10.93 -9.86
N PRO A 16 4.99 -10.95 -9.26
CA PRO A 16 5.37 -12.03 -8.36
C PRO A 16 4.44 -12.08 -7.15
N ARG A 17 4.07 -13.27 -6.68
CA ARG A 17 3.22 -13.40 -5.48
C ARG A 17 3.90 -12.86 -4.23
N LYS A 18 5.21 -13.02 -4.13
CA LYS A 18 6.06 -12.52 -3.05
C LYS A 18 7.30 -11.88 -3.67
N ASP A 19 7.67 -10.69 -3.20
CA ASP A 19 8.88 -10.02 -3.66
C ASP A 19 9.52 -9.23 -2.53
N PRO A 20 10.52 -9.79 -1.82
CA PRO A 20 11.15 -9.11 -0.70
C PRO A 20 11.96 -7.87 -1.11
N ALA A 21 12.32 -7.74 -2.40
CA ALA A 21 13.05 -6.60 -2.91
C ALA A 21 12.12 -5.47 -3.41
N ALA A 22 10.80 -5.63 -3.30
CA ALA A 22 9.87 -4.61 -3.78
C ALA A 22 9.89 -3.38 -2.87
N LYS A 23 9.84 -2.19 -3.50
CA LYS A 23 9.84 -0.90 -2.83
C LYS A 23 8.80 0.03 -3.47
N PRO A 24 8.39 1.11 -2.79
CA PRO A 24 7.64 2.19 -3.42
C PRO A 24 8.37 2.71 -4.65
N ILE A 25 7.79 2.52 -5.85
CA ILE A 25 8.39 2.95 -7.12
C ILE A 25 7.67 4.15 -7.72
N LYS A 26 6.40 4.38 -7.35
CA LYS A 26 5.66 5.55 -7.79
C LYS A 26 4.85 6.15 -6.65
N ALA A 27 4.82 7.47 -6.64
CA ALA A 27 3.94 8.25 -5.79
C ALA A 27 3.14 9.24 -6.65
N LYS A 28 1.93 9.56 -6.21
CA LYS A 28 1.04 10.52 -6.82
C LYS A 28 0.59 11.52 -5.78
N THR A 29 0.47 12.79 -6.16
CA THR A 29 -0.08 13.80 -5.26
C THR A 29 -1.59 13.63 -5.18
N LEU A 30 -2.10 13.39 -3.97
CA LEU A 30 -3.52 13.35 -3.66
C LEU A 30 -3.85 14.43 -2.63
N SER A 31 -5.09 14.90 -2.62
CA SER A 31 -5.58 15.94 -1.72
C SER A 31 -6.92 15.55 -1.13
N GLY A 32 -7.11 15.76 0.17
CA GLY A 32 -8.37 15.47 0.85
C GLY A 32 -8.62 13.97 1.02
N VAL A 33 -7.55 13.16 1.04
CA VAL A 33 -7.64 11.71 1.24
C VAL A 33 -7.10 11.33 2.61
N THR A 34 -7.67 10.31 3.23
CA THR A 34 -7.07 9.71 4.41
C THR A 34 -5.88 8.87 3.97
N VAL A 35 -4.75 9.08 4.63
CA VAL A 35 -3.52 8.33 4.40
C VAL A 35 -3.03 7.71 5.69
N ILE A 36 -2.19 6.72 5.51
CA ILE A 36 -1.46 6.03 6.53
C ILE A 36 0.02 6.19 6.22
N LYS A 37 0.74 6.83 7.12
CA LYS A 37 2.20 6.90 7.11
C LYS A 37 2.72 5.73 7.93
N VAL A 38 3.55 4.91 7.30
CA VAL A 38 4.07 3.68 7.88
C VAL A 38 5.57 3.64 7.81
N LYS A 39 6.15 3.04 8.84
CA LYS A 39 7.54 2.63 8.90
C LYS A 39 7.60 1.11 9.10
N ASN A 40 8.52 0.43 8.42
CA ASN A 40 8.68 -1.02 8.43
C ASN A 40 7.38 -1.78 8.11
N ALA A 41 6.52 -1.22 7.23
CA ALA A 41 5.33 -1.93 6.78
C ALA A 41 5.73 -3.15 5.96
N LYS A 42 5.00 -4.25 6.15
CA LYS A 42 5.26 -5.51 5.45
C LYS A 42 4.13 -5.87 4.51
N TYR A 43 4.47 -6.21 3.27
CA TYR A 43 3.53 -6.71 2.29
C TYR A 43 4.19 -7.69 1.34
N ARG A 44 3.66 -8.92 1.23
CA ARG A 44 4.19 -9.95 0.30
C ARG A 44 5.70 -10.19 0.41
N LEU A 45 6.20 -10.23 1.65
CA LEU A 45 7.63 -10.31 2.03
C LEU A 45 8.47 -9.04 1.80
N ALA A 46 7.92 -8.00 1.17
CA ALA A 46 8.57 -6.71 1.07
C ALA A 46 8.43 -5.92 2.37
N GLU A 47 9.47 -5.17 2.70
CA GLU A 47 9.47 -4.22 3.82
C GLU A 47 9.77 -2.82 3.29
N PHE A 48 8.92 -1.86 3.62
CA PHE A 48 9.03 -0.51 3.10
C PHE A 48 8.40 0.53 4.01
N ASP A 49 8.87 1.77 3.81
CA ASP A 49 8.34 2.96 4.44
C ASP A 49 7.61 3.79 3.40
N GLY A 50 6.53 4.46 3.80
CA GLY A 50 5.80 5.32 2.87
C GLY A 50 4.49 5.84 3.41
N VAL A 51 3.87 6.69 2.61
CA VAL A 51 2.53 7.22 2.87
C VAL A 51 1.58 6.60 1.86
N PHE A 52 0.56 5.88 2.32
CA PHE A 52 -0.40 5.16 1.47
C PHE A 52 -1.81 5.67 1.70
N ALA A 53 -2.64 5.75 0.67
CA ALA A 53 -4.05 6.12 0.83
C ALA A 53 -4.84 4.91 1.34
N VAL A 54 -5.68 5.10 2.37
CA VAL A 54 -6.54 4.04 2.91
C VAL A 54 -7.84 3.91 2.12
N VAL A 55 -8.41 2.70 2.11
CA VAL A 55 -9.64 2.40 1.35
C VAL A 55 -10.92 2.73 2.11
N ASN A 56 -11.00 2.38 3.40
CA ASN A 56 -12.21 2.52 4.22
C ASN A 56 -11.88 3.18 5.56
N GLY A 57 -11.74 4.52 5.56
CA GLY A 57 -11.53 5.31 6.79
C GLY A 57 -10.24 4.98 7.56
N SER A 58 -10.15 5.39 8.81
CA SER A 58 -8.96 5.27 9.67
C SER A 58 -8.82 3.93 10.42
N ASP A 59 -9.83 3.06 10.37
CA ASP A 59 -9.92 1.87 11.22
C ASP A 59 -8.88 0.76 10.92
N ILE A 60 -7.98 0.46 11.84
CA ILE A 60 -6.91 -0.52 11.64
C ILE A 60 -7.37 -1.87 12.17
N LYS A 61 -7.35 -2.91 11.32
CA LYS A 61 -7.67 -4.27 11.77
C LYS A 61 -6.51 -4.82 12.57
N VAL A 62 -6.74 -5.17 13.82
CA VAL A 62 -5.72 -5.83 14.65
C VAL A 62 -6.06 -7.32 14.74
N SER A 63 -5.15 -8.16 14.27
CA SER A 63 -5.27 -9.62 14.41
C SER A 63 -5.07 -10.03 15.86
N LYS A 64 -5.62 -11.20 16.26
CA LYS A 64 -5.44 -11.78 17.61
C LYS A 64 -3.96 -11.92 18.03
N SER A 65 -3.05 -12.03 17.07
CA SER A 65 -1.59 -12.08 17.28
C SER A 65 -0.92 -10.70 17.43
N GLY A 66 -1.69 -9.61 17.58
CA GLY A 66 -1.17 -8.25 17.74
C GLY A 66 -0.71 -7.56 16.45
N LYS A 67 -0.83 -8.21 15.28
CA LYS A 67 -0.47 -7.62 13.99
C LYS A 67 -1.58 -6.72 13.49
N ALA A 68 -1.27 -5.44 13.31
CA ALA A 68 -2.16 -4.50 12.64
C ALA A 68 -2.09 -4.68 11.12
N THR A 69 -3.24 -4.65 10.45
CA THR A 69 -3.34 -4.66 9.00
C THR A 69 -4.31 -3.60 8.50
N LYS A 70 -4.02 -3.03 7.32
CA LYS A 70 -4.87 -2.02 6.69
C LYS A 70 -4.88 -2.17 5.18
N LYS A 71 -6.08 -2.05 4.60
CA LYS A 71 -6.28 -1.99 3.15
C LYS A 71 -5.94 -0.60 2.61
N VAL A 72 -5.09 -0.55 1.59
CA VAL A 72 -4.64 0.70 0.96
C VAL A 72 -4.88 0.68 -0.55
N PHE A 73 -4.97 1.84 -1.16
CA PHE A 73 -4.97 1.99 -2.62
C PHE A 73 -3.53 2.00 -3.12
N CYS A 74 -3.00 0.83 -3.48
CA CYS A 74 -1.66 0.71 -4.05
C CYS A 74 -1.59 -0.40 -5.08
N LEU A 75 -0.87 -0.17 -6.17
CA LEU A 75 -0.58 -1.18 -7.18
C LEU A 75 0.60 -2.05 -6.74
N TRP A 76 0.64 -3.26 -7.30
CA TRP A 76 1.73 -4.21 -7.16
C TRP A 76 2.33 -4.51 -8.53
N HIS A 77 3.56 -4.06 -8.75
CA HIS A 77 4.26 -4.10 -10.04
C HIS A 77 3.42 -3.47 -11.16
N GLY A 78 2.76 -2.35 -10.86
CA GLY A 78 1.91 -1.61 -11.80
C GLY A 78 0.55 -2.25 -12.09
N HIS A 79 0.14 -3.29 -11.35
CA HIS A 79 -1.14 -3.97 -11.53
C HIS A 79 -1.97 -3.96 -10.24
N SER A 80 -3.30 -4.00 -10.39
CA SER A 80 -4.19 -4.26 -9.26
C SER A 80 -4.10 -5.74 -8.86
N ILE A 81 -4.24 -6.02 -7.57
CA ILE A 81 -4.15 -7.39 -7.06
C ILE A 81 -5.48 -8.13 -7.30
N PRO A 82 -5.52 -9.47 -7.23
CA PRO A 82 -6.75 -10.21 -7.54
C PRO A 82 -7.83 -10.10 -6.46
N THR A 83 -7.44 -9.73 -5.24
CA THR A 83 -8.36 -9.36 -4.15
C THR A 83 -8.73 -7.88 -4.24
N ASP A 84 -9.71 -7.40 -3.45
CA ASP A 84 -10.17 -6.01 -3.54
C ASP A 84 -9.01 -4.98 -3.48
N TYR A 85 -8.20 -5.03 -2.42
CA TYR A 85 -7.15 -4.06 -2.15
C TYR A 85 -5.97 -4.70 -1.41
N PRO A 86 -4.72 -4.24 -1.63
CA PRO A 86 -3.57 -4.70 -0.85
C PRO A 86 -3.76 -4.38 0.62
N GLU A 87 -3.58 -5.42 1.44
CA GLU A 87 -3.63 -5.33 2.88
C GLU A 87 -2.19 -5.33 3.42
N LEU A 88 -1.74 -4.16 3.87
CA LEU A 88 -0.41 -3.98 4.45
C LEU A 88 -0.42 -4.43 5.90
N THR A 89 0.63 -5.13 6.32
CA THR A 89 0.91 -5.33 7.75
C THR A 89 1.64 -4.11 8.26
N LEU A 90 1.13 -3.55 9.35
CA LEU A 90 1.57 -2.30 9.92
C LEU A 90 2.18 -2.54 11.29
N ASP A 91 3.16 -1.71 11.62
CA ASP A 91 3.68 -1.58 12.98
C ASP A 91 2.95 -0.40 13.65
N LEU A 92 2.07 -0.67 14.62
CA LEU A 92 1.28 0.36 15.30
C LEU A 92 2.14 1.41 15.99
N GLU A 93 3.31 1.03 16.50
CA GLU A 93 4.22 1.97 17.18
C GLU A 93 4.82 2.99 16.21
N ASN A 94 4.92 2.61 14.93
CA ASN A 94 5.49 3.43 13.87
C ASN A 94 4.49 3.78 12.76
N THR A 95 3.19 3.68 13.04
CA THR A 95 2.12 3.99 12.10
C THR A 95 1.32 5.20 12.56
N GLU A 96 1.10 6.13 11.63
CA GLU A 96 0.33 7.35 11.86
C GLU A 96 -0.74 7.47 10.78
N VAL A 97 -1.99 7.68 11.19
CA VAL A 97 -3.11 7.91 10.27
C VAL A 97 -3.39 9.40 10.19
N ILE A 98 -3.42 9.94 8.97
CA ILE A 98 -3.62 11.36 8.72
C ILE A 98 -4.85 11.52 7.83
N GLU A 99 -5.87 12.17 8.36
CA GLU A 99 -7.10 12.51 7.62
C GLU A 99 -6.95 13.84 6.87
N GLY A 100 -7.61 13.97 5.72
CA GLY A 100 -7.52 15.19 4.91
C GLY A 100 -6.13 15.48 4.33
N TYR A 101 -5.25 14.47 4.26
CA TYR A 101 -3.87 14.64 3.82
C TYR A 101 -3.79 15.17 2.38
N LYS A 102 -2.84 16.09 2.18
CA LYS A 102 -2.51 16.67 0.89
C LYS A 102 -1.01 16.53 0.65
N GLY A 103 -0.64 15.63 -0.26
CA GLY A 103 0.77 15.36 -0.51
C GLY A 103 1.01 14.15 -1.38
N LYS A 104 2.27 13.72 -1.44
CA LYS A 104 2.69 12.54 -2.21
C LYS A 104 2.29 11.28 -1.48
N VAL A 105 1.50 10.45 -2.16
CA VAL A 105 1.04 9.15 -1.68
C VAL A 105 1.60 8.08 -2.60
N VAL A 106 2.17 7.03 -2.04
CA VAL A 106 2.64 5.87 -2.78
C VAL A 106 1.45 5.17 -3.43
N VAL A 107 1.56 4.97 -4.74
CA VAL A 107 0.50 4.37 -5.57
C VAL A 107 0.95 3.07 -6.25
N ASP A 108 2.24 2.75 -6.22
CA ASP A 108 2.79 1.54 -6.83
C ASP A 108 4.01 1.04 -6.06
N ILE A 109 4.00 -0.25 -5.73
CA ILE A 109 5.13 -0.97 -5.12
C ILE A 109 5.61 -2.02 -6.11
N GLY A 110 6.91 -2.06 -6.37
CA GLY A 110 7.51 -3.08 -7.22
C GLY A 110 9.04 -3.01 -7.17
N ARG A 111 9.70 -3.68 -8.11
CA ARG A 111 11.15 -3.53 -8.24
C ARG A 111 11.48 -2.25 -8.99
N VAL A 112 12.41 -1.47 -8.43
CA VAL A 112 13.10 -0.43 -9.19
C VAL A 112 13.92 -1.14 -10.26
N LYS A 113 13.52 -1.01 -11.53
CA LYS A 113 14.37 -1.44 -12.64
C LYS A 113 15.54 -0.46 -12.68
N LYS A 114 16.75 -0.96 -12.41
CA LYS A 114 18.01 -0.25 -12.70
C LYS A 114 18.18 -0.10 -14.20
#